data_AF-A0A9E5HSI9-F1
#
_entry.id   AF-A0A9E5HSI9-F1
#
_cell.length_a   1.000
_cell.length_b   1.000
_cell.length_c   1.000
_cell.angle_alpha   90.00
_cell.angle_beta   90.00
_cell.angle_gamma   90.00
#
_symmetry.space_group_name_H-M   'P 1'
#
loop_
_entity.id
_entity.type
_entity.pdbx_description
1 polymer ?
#
loop_
_entity_poly.entity_id
_entity_poly.type
_entity_poly.pdbx_seq_one_letter_code
_entity_poly.pdbx_strand_id
1 'polypeptide(L)' 'MEYLTNAAAEFGASYITVSTDLQNELAHQVYLAMGFKRVAMGGAFFEYSPAPND' A
#
# COMPACT_ATOMS: atom_id res chain seq x y z
N MET A 1 6.16 0.84 -8.09
CA MET A 1 4.90 1.55 -7.74
C MET A 1 4.05 1.85 -8.96
N GLU A 2 4.62 2.45 -10.01
CA GLU A 2 3.92 2.80 -11.26
C GLU A 2 3.08 1.65 -11.86
N TYR A 3 3.65 0.44 -11.93
CA TYR A 3 2.92 -0.74 -12.42
C TYR A 3 1.67 -1.06 -11.59
N LEU A 4 1.79 -1.05 -10.25
CA LEU A 4 0.68 -1.40 -9.35
C LEU A 4 -0.42 -0.35 -9.38
N THR A 5 -0.07 0.93 -9.48
CA THR A 5 -1.03 2.03 -9.58
C THR A 5 -1.77 2.03 -10.92
N ASN A 6 -1.08 1.72 -12.02
CA ASN A 6 -1.72 1.61 -13.35
C ASN A 6 -2.69 0.43 -13.39
N ALA A 7 -2.28 -0.74 -12.89
CA ALA A 7 -3.17 -1.89 -12.80
C ALA A 7 -4.40 -1.56 -11.93
N ALA A 8 -4.21 -0.98 -10.74
CA ALA A 8 -5.33 -0.58 -9.88
C ALA A 8 -6.30 0.40 -10.58
N ALA A 9 -5.77 1.36 -11.35
CA ALA A 9 -6.59 2.30 -12.12
C ALA A 9 -7.38 1.60 -13.24
N GLU A 10 -6.77 0.64 -13.95
CA GLU A 10 -7.46 -0.17 -14.98
C GLU A 10 -8.65 -0.96 -14.41
N PHE A 11 -8.54 -1.41 -13.17
CA PHE A 11 -9.61 -2.12 -12.47
C PHE A 11 -10.57 -1.19 -11.71
N GLY A 12 -10.42 0.14 -11.80
CA GLY A 12 -11.24 1.10 -11.07
C GLY A 12 -11.11 1.01 -9.56
N ALA A 13 -9.99 0.49 -9.05
CA ALA A 13 -9.75 0.33 -7.63
C ALA A 13 -9.44 1.67 -6.96
N SER A 14 -10.04 1.90 -5.79
CA SER A 14 -9.87 3.16 -5.04
C SER A 14 -8.63 3.15 -4.12
N TYR A 15 -8.09 1.98 -3.81
CA TYR A 15 -6.90 1.83 -2.95
C TYR A 15 -6.19 0.49 -3.22
N ILE A 16 -4.94 0.40 -2.77
CA ILE A 16 -4.13 -0.82 -2.80
C ILE A 16 -3.75 -1.17 -1.36
N THR A 17 -4.02 -2.42 -0.97
CA THR A 17 -3.58 -2.99 0.31
C THR A 17 -2.48 -4.01 0.11
N VAL A 18 -1.40 -3.88 0.88
CA VAL A 18 -0.31 -4.86 0.94
C VAL A 18 -0.18 -5.40 2.35
N SER A 19 0.15 -6.70 2.45
CA SER A 19 0.41 -7.40 3.71
C SER A 19 1.75 -8.10 3.63
N THR A 20 2.46 -8.15 4.74
CA THR A 20 3.70 -8.91 4.88
C THR A 20 3.76 -9.54 6.25
N ASP A 21 4.63 -10.54 6.39
CA ASP A 21 4.89 -11.18 7.68
C ASP A 21 5.40 -10.15 8.70
N LEU A 22 5.01 -10.32 9.97
CA LEU A 22 5.39 -9.42 11.06
C LEU A 22 6.91 -9.38 11.29
N GLN A 23 7.62 -10.48 11.03
CA GLN A 23 9.07 -10.59 11.21
C GLN A 23 9.85 -10.02 10.03
N ASN A 24 9.20 -9.73 8.89
CA ASN A 24 9.87 -9.24 7.70
C ASN A 24 10.06 -7.72 7.75
N GLU A 25 10.89 -7.25 8.67
CA GLU A 25 11.17 -5.83 8.95
C GLU A 25 11.59 -5.05 7.70
N LEU A 26 12.35 -5.70 6.81
CA LEU A 26 12.78 -5.10 5.54
C LEU A 26 11.58 -4.75 4.66
N ALA A 27 10.62 -5.66 4.51
CA ALA A 27 9.42 -5.41 3.71
C ALA A 27 8.58 -4.27 4.32
N HIS A 28 8.45 -4.22 5.65
CA HIS A 28 7.78 -3.10 6.34
C HIS A 28 8.40 -1.75 5.98
N GLN A 29 9.73 -1.65 6.00
CA GLN A 29 10.44 -0.42 5.66
C GLN A 29 10.23 -0.04 4.18
N VAL A 30 10.26 -1.02 3.28
CA VAL A 30 10.04 -0.80 1.84
C VAL A 30 8.63 -0.28 1.58
N TYR A 31 7.58 -0.85 2.19
CA TYR A 31 6.20 -0.36 1.99
C TYR A 31 6.00 1.06 2.54
N LEU A 32 6.61 1.38 3.68
CA LEU A 32 6.61 2.73 4.22
C LEU A 32 7.30 3.72 3.28
N ALA A 33 8.47 3.36 2.74
CA ALA A 33 9.20 4.20 1.79
C ALA A 33 8.44 4.40 0.46
N MET A 34 7.60 3.44 0.08
CA MET A 34 6.70 3.55 -1.08
C MET A 34 5.43 4.37 -0.82
N GLY A 35 5.25 4.90 0.40
CA GLY A 35 4.14 5.78 0.75
C GLY A 35 2.90 5.08 1.31
N PHE A 36 2.93 3.76 1.51
CA PHE A 36 1.84 3.08 2.20
C PHE A 36 1.86 3.38 3.70
N LYS A 37 0.68 3.51 4.30
CA LYS A 37 0.45 3.84 5.72
C LYS A 37 0.02 2.60 6.48
N ARG A 38 0.57 2.36 7.67
CA ARG A 38 0.14 1.23 8.52
C ARG A 38 -1.34 1.33 8.88
N VAL A 39 -2.11 0.28 8.60
CA VAL A 39 -3.50 0.09 9.01
C VAL A 39 -3.56 -1.13 9.92
N ALA A 40 -3.98 -0.91 11.17
CA ALA A 40 -4.08 -1.96 12.17
C ALA A 40 -5.42 -2.72 12.00
N MET A 41 -5.41 -3.79 11.19
CA MET A 41 -6.46 -4.81 11.21
C MET A 41 -5.86 -6.12 11.71
N GLY A 42 -5.54 -6.24 13.00
CA GLY A 42 -5.08 -7.51 13.61
C GLY A 42 -3.81 -8.13 13.03
N GLY A 43 -3.10 -7.40 12.17
CA GLY A 43 -1.93 -7.79 11.39
C GLY A 43 -1.47 -6.56 10.61
N ALA A 44 -0.18 -6.46 10.29
CA ALA A 44 0.41 -5.27 9.71
C ALA A 44 0.00 -5.10 8.23
N PHE A 45 -1.09 -4.37 7.99
CA PHE A 45 -1.49 -3.94 6.64
C PHE A 45 -0.96 -2.54 6.39
N PHE A 46 -0.70 -2.20 5.12
CA PHE A 46 -0.44 -0.83 4.72
C PHE A 46 -1.37 -0.37 3.59
N GLU A 47 -1.88 0.86 3.67
CA GLU A 47 -2.82 1.49 2.74
C GLU A 47 -2.22 2.73 2.08
N TYR A 48 -2.40 2.88 0.77
CA TYR A 48 -2.04 4.09 0.02
C TYR A 48 -3.29 4.71 -0.60
N SER A 49 -3.46 6.03 -0.41
CA SER A 49 -4.50 6.83 -1.06
C SER A 49 -3.83 7.94 -1.88
N PRO A 50 -4.01 7.99 -3.21
CA PRO A 50 -3.60 9.16 -4.00
C PRO A 50 -4.48 10.37 -3.61
N ALA A 51 -3.85 11.53 -3.42
CA ALA A 51 -4.59 12.77 -3.17
C ALA A 51 -5.52 13.08 -4.35
N PRO A 52 -6.73 13.61 -4.11
CA PRO A 52 -7.58 14.04 -5.20
C PRO A 52 -6.90 15.22 -5.90
N ASN A 53 -6.63 15.08 -7.20
CA ASN A 53 -6.24 16.22 -8.04
C ASN A 53 -7.43 17.20 -8.08
N ASP A 54 -7.15 18.47 -7.76
CA ASP A 54 -8.05 19.63 -7.96
C ASP A 54 -8.23 19.90 -9.46
#